data_AF-A0A7S3W9V1-F1
#
_entry.id   AF-A0A7S3W9V1-F1
#
_cell.length_a   1.000
_cell.length_b   1.000
_cell.length_c   1.000
_cell.angle_alpha   90.00
_cell.angle_beta   90.00
_cell.angle_gamma   90.00
#
_symmetry.space_group_name_H-M   'P 1'
#
loop_
_entity.id
_entity.type
_entity.pdbx_description
1 polymer ?
#
loop_
_entity_poly.entity_id
_entity_poly.type
_entity_poly.pdbx_seq_one_letter_code
_entity_poly.pdbx_strand_id
1 'polypeptide(L)'
;QVPPMPQLPPSLTFGLPDPTQIESQRAESTKELQQHLREAEEMLAEHHKQQIKKVHEAAEALRSSIQTSPWKDQIRSNIGKLAKQQEDQLHKKFDEEVAALRQTCLRQQENVDR
;
A
#
# COMPACT_ATOMS: atom_id res chain seq x y z
N GLN A 1 46.99 -48.51 -27.78
CA GLN A 1 46.58 -47.62 -26.67
C GLN A 1 46.06 -46.33 -27.30
N VAL A 2 44.78 -46.02 -27.11
CA VAL A 2 44.20 -44.74 -27.54
C VAL A 2 44.47 -43.73 -26.41
N PRO A 3 45.05 -42.55 -26.68
CA PRO A 3 45.29 -41.57 -25.65
C PRO A 3 43.95 -41.10 -25.05
N PRO A 4 43.85 -40.87 -23.73
CA PRO A 4 42.64 -40.38 -23.11
C PRO A 4 42.30 -39.00 -23.70
N MET A 5 41.07 -38.84 -24.18
CA MET A 5 40.56 -37.56 -24.68
C MET A 5 40.65 -36.51 -23.56
N PRO A 6 41.11 -35.28 -23.87
CA PRO A 6 41.11 -34.19 -22.90
C PRO A 6 39.66 -33.92 -22.47
N GLN A 7 39.39 -33.99 -21.17
CA GLN A 7 38.11 -33.58 -20.61
C GLN A 7 37.98 -32.06 -20.76
N LEU A 8 36.90 -31.61 -21.41
CA LEU A 8 36.60 -30.19 -21.47
C LEU A 8 36.42 -29.66 -20.05
N PRO A 9 36.96 -28.46 -19.74
CA PRO A 9 36.73 -27.83 -18.46
C PRO A 9 35.21 -27.62 -18.25
N PRO A 10 34.72 -27.70 -17.01
CA PRO A 10 33.33 -27.41 -16.71
C PRO A 10 32.94 -26.02 -17.24
N SER A 11 31.74 -25.90 -17.81
CA SER A 11 31.28 -24.62 -18.36
C SER A 11 31.26 -23.55 -17.28
N LEU A 12 31.52 -22.29 -17.67
CA LEU A 12 31.45 -21.14 -16.75
C LEU A 12 30.05 -20.92 -16.16
N THR A 13 29.05 -21.61 -16.69
CA THR A 13 27.64 -21.59 -16.26
C THR A 13 27.26 -22.77 -15.36
N PHE A 14 28.20 -23.69 -15.07
CA PHE A 14 27.92 -24.87 -14.27
C PHE A 14 27.52 -24.48 -12.84
N GLY A 15 26.25 -24.73 -12.48
CA GLY A 15 25.67 -24.35 -11.19
C GLY A 15 24.89 -23.02 -11.19
N LEU A 16 24.82 -22.30 -12.32
CA LEU A 16 23.93 -21.15 -12.46
C LEU A 16 22.53 -21.60 -12.93
N PRO A 17 21.45 -20.96 -12.44
CA PRO A 17 20.11 -21.18 -12.96
C PRO A 17 20.02 -20.79 -14.44
N ASP A 18 19.15 -21.46 -15.18
CA ASP A 18 18.94 -21.18 -16.61
C ASP A 18 18.41 -19.75 -16.78
N PRO A 19 18.86 -18.97 -17.78
CA PRO A 19 18.36 -17.63 -18.04
C PRO A 19 16.83 -17.55 -18.12
N THR A 20 16.18 -18.56 -18.71
CA THR A 20 14.72 -18.66 -18.81
C THR A 20 14.07 -18.81 -17.43
N GLN A 21 14.72 -19.53 -16.51
CA GLN A 21 14.25 -19.66 -15.12
C GLN A 21 14.39 -18.34 -14.37
N ILE A 22 15.48 -17.59 -14.59
CA ILE A 22 15.67 -16.27 -13.99
C ILE A 22 14.59 -15.30 -14.49
N GLU A 23 14.32 -15.28 -15.79
CA GLU A 23 13.27 -14.44 -16.38
C GLU A 23 11.87 -14.82 -15.86
N SER A 24 11.56 -16.11 -15.78
CA SER A 24 10.29 -16.59 -15.22
C SER A 24 10.13 -16.18 -13.76
N GLN A 25 11.19 -16.30 -12.95
CA GLN A 25 11.16 -15.91 -11.54
C GLN A 25 10.93 -14.40 -11.37
N ARG A 26 11.59 -13.57 -12.19
CA ARG A 26 11.40 -12.11 -12.20
C ARG A 26 9.96 -11.74 -12.57
N ALA A 27 9.39 -12.39 -13.57
CA ALA A 27 8.01 -12.17 -13.99
C ALA A 27 7.00 -12.55 -12.90
N GLU A 28 7.23 -13.67 -12.21
CA GLU A 28 6.39 -14.10 -11.08
C GLU A 28 6.48 -13.12 -9.90
N SER A 29 7.70 -12.76 -9.49
CA SER A 29 7.90 -11.78 -8.41
C SER A 29 7.28 -10.42 -8.73
N THR A 30 7.32 -9.97 -9.98
CA THR A 30 6.66 -8.73 -10.40
C THR A 30 5.14 -8.84 -10.28
N LYS A 31 4.56 -9.98 -10.65
CA LYS A 31 3.11 -10.22 -10.53
C LYS A 31 2.66 -10.26 -9.08
N GLU A 32 3.41 -10.93 -8.20
CA GLU A 32 3.16 -10.98 -6.77
C GLU A 32 3.23 -9.59 -6.15
N LEU A 33 4.25 -8.81 -6.49
CA LEU A 33 4.42 -7.45 -6.02
C LEU A 33 3.23 -6.55 -6.38
N GLN A 34 2.73 -6.64 -7.62
CA GLN A 34 1.54 -5.92 -8.04
C GLN A 34 0.26 -6.39 -7.32
N GLN A 35 0.16 -7.69 -7.02
CA GLN A 35 -0.96 -8.22 -6.25
C GLN A 35 -0.96 -7.67 -4.82
N HIS A 36 0.19 -7.71 -4.15
CA HIS A 36 0.33 -7.14 -2.81
C HIS A 36 0.07 -5.63 -2.77
N LEU A 37 0.48 -4.89 -3.81
CA LEU A 37 0.15 -3.48 -3.93
C LEU A 37 -1.37 -3.25 -3.97
N ARG A 38 -2.10 -4.01 -4.78
CA ARG A 38 -3.57 -3.90 -4.87
C ARG A 38 -4.25 -4.20 -3.55
N GLU A 39 -3.86 -5.29 -2.89
CA GLU A 39 -4.41 -5.69 -1.59
C GLU A 39 -4.14 -4.62 -0.52
N ALA A 40 -2.93 -4.06 -0.50
CA ALA A 40 -2.57 -3.00 0.43
C ALA A 40 -3.34 -1.69 0.18
N GLU A 41 -3.54 -1.31 -1.09
CA GLU A 41 -4.38 -0.14 -1.44
C GLU A 41 -5.84 -0.34 -1.02
N GLU A 42 -6.40 -1.54 -1.21
CA GLU A 42 -7.76 -1.86 -0.79
C GLU A 42 -7.92 -1.81 0.73
N MET A 43 -6.97 -2.38 1.47
CA MET A 43 -6.95 -2.29 2.94
C MET A 43 -6.86 -0.84 3.43
N LEU A 44 -6.00 -0.02 2.81
CA LEU A 44 -5.90 1.40 3.12
C LEU A 44 -7.22 2.14 2.85
N ALA A 45 -7.87 1.85 1.73
CA ALA A 45 -9.13 2.48 1.35
C ALA A 45 -10.27 2.15 2.33
N GLU A 46 -10.39 0.88 2.73
CA GLU A 46 -11.40 0.44 3.69
C GLU A 46 -11.11 1.03 5.08
N HIS A 47 -9.86 1.03 5.52
CA HIS A 47 -9.47 1.67 6.78
C HIS A 47 -9.77 3.18 6.78
N HIS A 48 -9.45 3.89 5.70
CA HIS A 48 -9.77 5.31 5.53
C HIS A 48 -11.28 5.56 5.63
N LYS A 49 -12.10 4.78 4.92
CA LYS A 49 -13.57 4.84 4.98
C LYS A 49 -14.10 4.62 6.40
N GLN A 50 -13.54 3.67 7.14
CA GLN A 50 -13.92 3.43 8.54
C GLN A 50 -13.55 4.60 9.45
N GLN A 51 -12.40 5.24 9.24
CA GLN A 51 -12.01 6.42 10.00
C GLN A 51 -12.93 7.62 9.74
N ILE A 52 -13.27 7.89 8.48
CA ILE A 52 -14.25 8.93 8.12
C ILE A 52 -15.60 8.66 8.79
N LYS A 53 -16.10 7.42 8.71
CA LYS A 53 -17.35 7.01 9.36
C LYS A 53 -17.31 7.28 10.87
N LYS A 54 -16.23 6.91 11.56
CA LYS A 54 -16.06 7.16 13.00
C LYS A 54 -16.08 8.65 13.35
N VAL A 55 -15.48 9.51 12.52
CA VAL A 55 -15.52 10.97 12.71
C VAL A 55 -16.96 11.47 12.64
N HIS A 56 -17.72 11.02 11.65
CA HIS A 56 -19.14 11.41 11.51
C HIS A 56 -19.99 10.89 12.67
N GLU A 57 -19.82 9.62 13.06
CA GLU A 57 -20.53 9.04 14.22
C GLU A 57 -20.23 9.78 15.51
N ALA A 58 -18.96 10.13 15.76
CA ALA A 58 -18.56 10.92 16.92
C ALA A 58 -19.14 12.34 16.88
N ALA A 59 -19.16 12.97 15.71
CA ALA A 59 -19.76 14.29 15.53
C ALA A 59 -21.27 14.27 15.80
N GLU A 60 -21.99 13.26 15.31
CA GLU A 60 -23.42 13.08 15.56
C GLU A 60 -23.73 12.78 17.05
N ALA A 61 -22.92 11.95 17.69
CA ALA A 61 -23.03 11.70 19.13
C ALA A 61 -22.87 12.99 19.95
N LEU A 62 -21.88 13.82 19.60
CA LEU A 62 -21.66 15.12 20.23
C LEU A 62 -22.79 16.12 19.94
N ARG A 63 -23.35 16.12 18.73
CA ARG A 63 -24.51 16.96 18.39
C ARG A 63 -25.76 16.56 19.15
N SER A 64 -25.92 15.27 19.41
CA SER A 64 -27.06 14.72 20.15
C SER A 64 -26.98 15.01 21.65
N SER A 65 -25.79 15.12 22.23
CA SER A 65 -25.65 15.39 23.67
C SER A 65 -25.94 16.85 24.08
N ILE A 66 -25.92 17.79 23.13
CA ILE A 66 -26.04 19.23 23.40
C ILE A 66 -27.45 19.83 23.22
N GLN A 67 -28.49 18.98 23.18
CA GLN A 67 -29.86 19.41 22.84
C GLN A 67 -30.45 20.50 23.76
N THR A 68 -30.03 20.56 25.01
CA THR A 68 -30.55 21.48 26.04
C THR A 68 -29.75 22.77 26.21
N SER A 69 -28.64 22.93 25.47
CA SER A 69 -27.78 24.10 25.60
C SER A 69 -28.37 25.35 24.93
N PRO A 70 -28.29 26.55 25.56
CA PRO A 70 -28.63 27.83 24.93
C PRO A 70 -27.76 28.13 23.70
N TRP A 71 -26.58 27.52 23.63
CA TRP A 71 -25.57 27.75 22.59
C TRP A 71 -25.53 26.60 21.56
N LYS A 72 -26.53 25.71 21.56
CA LYS A 72 -26.53 24.47 20.76
C LYS A 72 -26.24 24.71 19.28
N ASP A 73 -26.74 25.79 18.69
CA ASP A 73 -26.56 26.06 17.26
C ASP A 73 -25.10 26.41 16.94
N GLN A 74 -24.49 27.25 17.78
CA GLN A 74 -23.07 27.59 17.66
C GLN A 74 -22.18 26.37 17.90
N ILE A 75 -22.50 25.55 18.90
CA ILE A 75 -21.74 24.33 19.21
C ILE A 75 -21.89 23.31 18.06
N ARG A 76 -23.10 23.09 17.53
CA ARG A 76 -23.34 22.21 16.37
C ARG A 76 -22.55 22.64 15.13
N SER A 77 -22.53 23.94 14.85
CA SER A 77 -21.73 24.52 13.77
C SER A 77 -20.23 24.24 13.98
N ASN A 78 -19.72 24.45 15.19
CA ASN A 78 -18.31 24.20 15.51
C ASN A 78 -17.94 22.71 15.39
N ILE A 79 -18.81 21.80 15.85
CA ILE A 79 -18.64 20.36 15.67
C ILE A 79 -18.56 20.01 14.18
N GLY A 80 -19.42 20.61 13.35
CA GLY A 80 -19.38 20.40 11.89
C GLY A 80 -18.07 20.86 11.26
N LYS A 81 -17.57 22.05 11.63
CA LYS A 81 -16.27 22.56 11.16
C LYS A 81 -15.12 21.64 11.57
N LEU A 82 -15.12 21.18 12.82
CA LEU A 82 -14.09 20.28 13.33
C LEU A 82 -14.11 18.93 12.64
N ALA A 83 -15.29 18.33 12.47
CA ALA A 83 -15.46 17.07 11.77
C ALA A 83 -14.96 17.16 10.32
N LYS A 84 -15.31 18.26 9.62
CA LYS A 84 -14.83 18.49 8.26
C LYS A 84 -13.31 18.65 8.19
N GLN A 85 -12.71 19.38 9.13
CA GLN A 85 -11.27 19.54 9.21
C GLN A 85 -10.56 18.20 9.46
N GLN A 86 -11.11 17.34 10.33
CA GLN A 86 -10.58 16.00 10.57
C GLN A 86 -10.69 15.10 9.34
N GLU A 87 -11.83 15.14 8.64
CA GLU A 87 -12.03 14.43 7.38
C GLU A 87 -11.02 14.89 6.31
N ASP A 88 -10.79 16.18 6.15
CA ASP A 88 -9.82 16.69 5.17
C ASP A 88 -8.38 16.28 5.51
N GLN A 89 -8.03 16.21 6.80
CA GLN A 89 -6.74 15.66 7.24
C GLN A 89 -6.61 14.17 6.96
N LEU A 90 -7.68 13.40 7.13
CA LEU A 90 -7.69 11.97 6.84
C LEU A 90 -7.53 11.68 5.35
N HIS A 91 -8.20 12.45 4.48
CA HIS A 91 -8.00 12.39 3.03
C HIS A 91 -6.54 12.64 2.66
N LYS A 92 -5.97 13.74 3.17
CA LYS A 92 -4.57 14.09 2.88
C LYS A 92 -3.61 12.98 3.30
N LYS A 93 -3.79 12.41 4.50
CA LYS A 93 -2.96 11.29 4.98
C LYS A 93 -3.13 10.05 4.12
N PHE A 94 -4.35 9.72 3.73
CA PHE A 94 -4.62 8.59 2.85
C PHE A 94 -3.89 8.74 1.51
N ASP A 95 -3.95 9.93 0.89
CA ASP A 95 -3.24 10.21 -0.36
C ASP A 95 -1.71 10.08 -0.20
N GLU A 96 -1.16 10.57 0.92
CA GLU A 96 0.26 10.45 1.26
C GLU A 96 0.69 8.97 1.43
N GLU A 97 -0.09 8.18 2.16
CA GLU A 97 0.19 6.74 2.40
C GLU A 97 0.09 5.92 1.11
N VAL A 98 -0.92 6.17 0.26
CA VAL A 98 -1.04 5.51 -1.05
C VAL A 98 0.14 5.87 -1.95
N ALA A 99 0.54 7.15 -1.98
CA ALA A 99 1.70 7.57 -2.76
C ALA A 99 2.99 6.89 -2.27
N ALA A 100 3.21 6.81 -0.95
CA ALA A 100 4.36 6.16 -0.36
C ALA A 100 4.41 4.65 -0.66
N LEU A 101 3.24 3.99 -0.59
CA LEU A 101 3.10 2.57 -0.93
C LEU A 101 3.46 2.30 -2.40
N ARG A 102 2.92 3.11 -3.33
CA ARG A 102 3.24 3.01 -4.77
C ARG A 102 4.72 3.25 -5.04
N GLN A 103 5.32 4.26 -4.42
CA GLN A 103 6.76 4.52 -4.55
C GLN A 103 7.61 3.36 -4.03
N THR A 104 7.20 2.71 -2.96
CA THR A 104 7.89 1.53 -2.41
C THR A 104 7.80 0.36 -3.37
N CYS A 105 6.62 0.12 -3.94
CA CYS A 105 6.43 -0.91 -4.97
C CYS A 105 7.30 -0.67 -6.20
N LEU A 106 7.34 0.55 -6.73
CA LEU A 106 8.20 0.89 -7.88
C LEU A 106 9.68 0.61 -7.59
N ARG A 107 10.16 1.00 -6.41
CA ARG A 107 11.55 0.73 -6.00
C ARG A 107 11.84 -0.77 -5.89
N GLN A 108 10.90 -1.55 -5.38
CA GLN A 108 11.04 -3.00 -5.29
C GLN A 108 11.06 -3.64 -6.69
N GLN A 109 10.22 -3.15 -7.61
CA GLN A 109 10.21 -3.62 -8.99
C GLN A 109 11.54 -3.33 -9.71
N GLU A 110 12.09 -2.11 -9.57
CA GLU A 110 13.40 -1.76 -10.12
C GLU A 110 14.54 -2.69 -9.62
N ASN A 111 14.44 -3.20 -8.40
CA ASN A 111 15.41 -4.15 -7.85
C ASN A 111 15.23 -5.57 -8.40
N VAL A 112 14.02 -5.96 -8.79
CA VAL A 112 13.75 -7.25 -9.45
C VAL A 112 14.22 -7.22 -10.91
N ASP A 113 14.13 -6.06 -11.57
CA ASP A 113 14.53 -5.88 -12.96
C ASP A 113 16.06 -5.80 -13.16
N ARG A 114 16.81 -5.43 -12.12
CA ARG A 114 18.30 -5.46 -12.10
C ARG A 114 18.82 -6.89 -12.07
#